data_AF-A0A7Y1SR22-F1
#
_entry.id   AF-A0A7Y1SR22-F1
#
_cell.length_a   1.000
_cell.length_b   1.000
_cell.length_c   1.000
_cell.angle_alpha   90.00
_cell.angle_beta   90.00
_cell.angle_gamma   90.00
#
_symmetry.space_group_name_H-M   'P 1'
#
loop_
_entity.id
_entity.type
_entity.pdbx_description
1 polymer ?
#
loop_
_entity_poly.entity_id
_entity_poly.type
_entity_poly.pdbx_seq_one_letter_code
_entity_poly.pdbx_strand_id
1 'polypeptide(L)'
;MLDFLLGLYFAGLIVRGWLRGLVKEALDLAGMLIGLALAFRLSGPAGALVESVSGVSDPTAPLIGGVIIFLVVGLGATIASHYLSKLARMPGLNMSNRLFGAVFALSWALFLATMVLSLLRVLPLPGSMEDSIDDSRVASALTDPDFVTHRAFSAISGDEIISNLLNLQDVLGERSVILDEDDRIEFEPVPIEELAEAPDAAQEIFELLNLARIEVGEDPLAFSEGLANVAIGHARAMYANGYFSHVSPVTGTIGDRVDAAGIPYRLVGENLALAVTPSQVHDGLMGSPGHYENIVRPTFRRVGIAAIKGPLGYMVVQVFSG
;
A
#
# COMPACT_ATOMS: atom_id res chain seq x y z
N MET A 1 25.82 -11.74 -13.37
CA MET A 1 26.27 -10.44 -13.95
C MET A 1 25.86 -9.26 -13.09
N LEU A 2 24.61 -9.25 -12.58
CA LEU A 2 24.07 -8.17 -11.75
C LEU A 2 24.91 -7.90 -10.48
N ASP A 3 25.35 -8.93 -9.76
CA ASP A 3 26.23 -8.79 -8.57
C ASP A 3 27.50 -7.97 -8.86
N PHE A 4 28.13 -8.18 -10.01
CA PHE A 4 29.32 -7.45 -10.40
C PHE A 4 29.01 -5.98 -10.72
N LEU A 5 27.89 -5.71 -11.38
CA LEU A 5 27.44 -4.35 -11.69
C LEU A 5 27.08 -3.56 -10.42
N LEU A 6 26.34 -4.19 -9.50
CA LEU A 6 26.00 -3.62 -8.20
C LEU A 6 27.28 -3.38 -7.36
N GLY A 7 28.20 -4.34 -7.34
CA GLY A 7 29.49 -4.20 -6.66
C GLY A 7 30.31 -3.03 -7.20
N LEU A 8 30.38 -2.87 -8.52
CA LEU A 8 31.08 -1.74 -9.16
C LEU A 8 30.40 -0.40 -8.84
N TYR A 9 29.07 -0.37 -8.87
CA TYR A 9 28.28 0.80 -8.51
C TYR A 9 28.54 1.24 -7.05
N PHE A 10 28.45 0.30 -6.09
CA PHE A 10 28.70 0.60 -4.67
C PHE A 10 30.15 1.03 -4.44
N ALA A 11 31.13 0.38 -5.07
CA ALA A 11 32.52 0.80 -4.99
C ALA A 11 32.73 2.23 -5.51
N GLY A 12 32.11 2.56 -6.65
CA GLY A 12 32.14 3.91 -7.21
C GLY A 12 31.58 4.97 -6.25
N LEU A 13 30.47 4.66 -5.58
CA LEU A 13 29.84 5.57 -4.61
C LEU A 13 30.62 5.71 -3.31
N ILE A 14 31.23 4.64 -2.81
CA ILE A 14 32.16 4.69 -1.66
C ILE A 14 33.33 5.63 -1.98
N VAL A 15 33.94 5.47 -3.16
CA VAL A 15 35.05 6.34 -3.60
C VAL A 15 34.56 7.78 -3.75
N ARG A 16 33.38 8.00 -4.33
CA ARG A 16 32.78 9.34 -4.45
C ARG A 16 32.57 9.99 -3.08
N GLY A 17 31.96 9.28 -2.14
CA GLY A 17 31.72 9.76 -0.77
C GLY A 17 33.02 10.04 -0.02
N TRP A 18 34.04 9.20 -0.21
CA TRP A 18 35.38 9.42 0.33
C TRP A 18 36.06 10.67 -0.22
N LEU A 19 35.85 10.98 -1.50
CA LEU A 19 36.43 12.16 -2.15
C LEU A 19 35.67 13.45 -1.79
N ARG A 20 34.34 13.38 -1.68
CA ARG A 20 33.49 14.56 -1.42
C ARG A 20 33.35 14.86 0.07
N GLY A 21 33.34 13.84 0.91
CA GLY A 21 33.15 13.93 2.36
C GLY A 21 31.68 14.13 2.77
N LEU A 22 31.40 13.87 4.04
CA LEU A 22 30.06 13.84 4.63
C LEU A 22 29.28 15.13 4.38
N VAL A 23 29.89 16.29 4.63
CA VAL A 23 29.17 17.58 4.55
C VAL A 23 28.59 17.81 3.15
N LYS A 24 29.35 17.50 2.09
CA LYS A 24 28.87 17.66 0.71
C LYS A 24 27.78 16.66 0.36
N GLU A 25 27.95 15.40 0.76
CA GLU A 25 26.95 14.36 0.51
C GLU A 25 25.63 14.65 1.25
N ALA A 26 25.71 15.11 2.50
CA ALA A 26 24.53 15.49 3.29
C ALA A 26 23.81 16.72 2.73
N LEU A 27 24.54 17.74 2.29
CA LEU A 27 23.96 18.95 1.67
C LEU A 27 23.32 18.64 0.31
N ASP A 28 23.96 17.81 -0.51
CA ASP A 28 23.38 17.36 -1.78
C ASP A 28 22.08 16.58 -1.54
N LEU A 29 22.06 15.67 -0.54
CA LEU A 29 20.86 14.93 -0.19
C LEU A 29 19.74 15.86 0.28
N ALA A 30 20.01 16.77 1.22
CA ALA A 30 19.03 17.73 1.70
C ALA A 30 18.46 18.56 0.53
N GLY A 31 19.31 18.99 -0.39
CA GLY A 31 18.91 19.69 -1.59
C GLY A 31 18.05 18.86 -2.54
N MET A 32 18.37 17.58 -2.73
CA MET A 32 17.53 16.66 -3.52
C MET A 32 16.17 16.44 -2.86
N LEU A 33 16.10 16.28 -1.54
CA LEU A 33 14.84 16.12 -0.81
C LEU A 33 13.97 17.38 -0.90
N ILE A 34 14.57 18.56 -0.74
CA ILE A 34 13.87 19.84 -0.94
C ILE A 34 13.41 19.95 -2.40
N GLY A 35 14.27 19.60 -3.36
CA GLY A 35 13.93 19.58 -4.78
C GLY A 35 12.75 18.65 -5.10
N LEU A 36 12.71 17.48 -4.48
CA LEU A 36 11.61 16.52 -4.63
C LEU A 36 10.31 17.08 -4.03
N ALA A 37 10.35 17.62 -2.82
CA ALA A 37 9.19 18.22 -2.17
C ALA A 37 8.63 19.41 -2.99
N LEU A 38 9.51 20.25 -3.52
CA LEU A 38 9.13 21.36 -4.40
C LEU A 38 8.59 20.86 -5.75
N ALA A 39 9.18 19.81 -6.32
CA ALA A 39 8.70 19.22 -7.56
C ALA A 39 7.26 18.71 -7.41
N PHE A 40 6.93 18.01 -6.32
CA PHE A 40 5.56 17.59 -6.06
C PHE A 40 4.62 18.79 -5.86
N ARG A 41 5.03 19.76 -5.02
CA ARG A 41 4.19 20.92 -4.67
C ARG A 41 3.95 21.86 -5.85
N LEU A 42 4.91 21.98 -6.76
CA LEU A 42 4.91 22.98 -7.84
C LEU A 42 4.77 22.35 -9.24
N SER A 43 4.60 21.03 -9.33
CA SER A 43 4.40 20.29 -10.60
C SER A 43 3.27 20.88 -11.44
N GLY A 44 2.10 21.14 -10.84
CA GLY A 44 0.96 21.76 -11.53
C GLY A 44 1.26 23.14 -12.13
N PRO A 45 1.67 24.13 -11.32
CA PRO A 45 2.06 25.45 -11.84
C PRO A 45 3.19 25.41 -12.88
N ALA A 46 4.19 24.54 -12.68
CA ALA A 46 5.26 24.37 -13.65
C ALA A 46 4.78 23.73 -14.96
N GLY A 47 3.85 22.78 -14.89
CA GLY A 47 3.20 22.18 -16.05
C GLY A 47 2.46 23.20 -16.89
N ALA A 48 1.67 24.08 -16.27
CA ALA A 48 0.99 25.17 -16.99
C ALA A 48 1.97 26.10 -17.73
N LEU A 49 3.15 26.32 -17.14
CA LEU A 49 4.23 27.09 -17.75
C LEU A 49 4.83 26.35 -18.96
N VAL A 50 5.03 25.04 -18.85
CA VAL A 50 5.46 24.18 -19.96
C VAL A 50 4.47 24.24 -21.12
N GLU A 51 3.16 24.10 -20.85
CA GLU A 51 2.10 24.19 -21.87
C GLU A 51 2.08 25.57 -22.54
N SER A 52 2.28 26.65 -21.77
CA SER A 52 2.31 28.01 -22.31
C SER A 52 3.48 28.25 -23.28
N VAL A 53 4.60 27.57 -23.07
CA VAL A 53 5.81 27.69 -23.89
C VAL A 53 5.77 26.73 -25.08
N SER A 54 5.25 25.51 -24.89
CA SER A 54 5.15 24.50 -25.94
C SER A 54 3.98 24.77 -26.91
N GLY A 55 2.94 25.48 -26.44
CA GLY A 55 1.70 25.69 -27.18
C GLY A 55 0.82 24.44 -27.31
N VAL A 56 1.15 23.36 -26.58
CA VAL A 56 0.46 22.08 -26.60
C VAL A 56 0.00 21.76 -25.19
N SER A 57 -1.31 21.54 -25.01
CA SER A 57 -1.83 21.02 -23.74
C SER A 57 -1.61 19.52 -23.69
N ASP A 58 -0.97 19.07 -22.62
CA ASP A 58 -0.55 17.69 -22.45
C ASP A 58 -0.84 17.29 -20.98
N PRO A 59 -1.65 16.24 -20.73
CA PRO A 59 -1.90 15.73 -19.38
C PRO A 59 -0.63 15.37 -18.61
N THR A 60 0.48 15.14 -19.29
CA THR A 60 1.79 14.85 -18.69
C THR A 60 2.61 16.10 -18.36
N ALA A 61 2.16 17.30 -18.76
CA ALA A 61 2.89 18.54 -18.53
C ALA A 61 3.24 18.81 -17.05
N PRO A 62 2.39 18.50 -16.04
CA PRO A 62 2.78 18.61 -14.64
C PRO A 62 3.95 17.71 -14.24
N LEU A 63 4.04 16.50 -14.80
CA LEU A 63 5.17 15.59 -14.56
C LEU A 63 6.46 16.17 -15.13
N ILE A 64 6.40 16.69 -16.37
CA ILE A 64 7.53 17.35 -17.02
C ILE A 64 7.97 18.58 -16.22
N GLY A 65 7.03 19.42 -15.78
CA GLY A 65 7.29 20.57 -14.92
C GLY A 65 7.94 20.18 -13.59
N GLY A 66 7.44 19.12 -12.94
CA GLY A 66 8.03 18.55 -11.74
C GLY A 66 9.47 18.08 -11.95
N VAL A 67 9.76 17.36 -13.04
CA VAL A 67 11.12 16.93 -13.40
C VAL A 67 12.05 18.13 -13.61
N ILE A 68 11.59 19.18 -14.32
CA ILE A 68 12.37 20.41 -14.53
C ILE A 68 12.70 21.07 -13.19
N ILE A 69 11.71 21.22 -12.29
CA ILE A 69 11.93 21.78 -10.95
C ILE A 69 12.98 20.95 -10.19
N PHE A 70 12.81 19.63 -10.16
CA PHE A 70 13.72 18.74 -9.48
C PHE A 70 15.17 18.89 -9.97
N LEU A 71 15.38 18.96 -11.29
CA LEU A 71 16.69 19.14 -11.89
C LEU A 71 17.30 20.50 -11.57
N VAL A 72 16.52 21.58 -11.67
CA VAL A 72 16.98 22.95 -11.38
C VAL A 72 17.36 23.10 -9.91
N VAL A 73 16.51 22.62 -8.99
CA VAL A 73 16.77 22.67 -7.55
C VAL A 73 17.96 21.77 -7.19
N GLY A 74 18.04 20.57 -7.76
CA GLY A 74 19.16 19.66 -7.54
C GLY A 74 20.50 20.24 -8.02
N LEU A 75 20.52 20.92 -9.17
CA LEU A 75 21.71 21.64 -9.65
C LEU A 75 22.08 22.80 -8.72
N GLY A 76 21.09 23.61 -8.32
CA GLY A 76 21.28 24.70 -7.36
C GLY A 76 21.83 24.22 -6.02
N ALA A 77 21.31 23.10 -5.51
CA ALA A 77 21.80 22.44 -4.30
C ALA A 77 23.25 21.97 -4.44
N THR A 78 23.61 21.35 -5.58
CA THR A 78 24.98 20.91 -5.85
C THR A 78 25.95 22.08 -5.86
N ILE A 79 25.56 23.19 -6.48
CA ILE A 79 26.34 24.43 -6.50
C ILE A 79 26.46 24.99 -5.09
N ALA A 80 25.35 25.09 -4.35
CA ALA A 80 25.33 25.57 -2.97
C ALA A 80 26.23 24.71 -2.08
N SER A 81 26.11 23.38 -2.13
CA SER A 81 26.95 22.41 -1.44
C SER A 81 28.44 22.62 -1.72
N HIS A 82 28.82 22.91 -2.97
CA HIS A 82 30.20 23.24 -3.32
C HIS A 82 30.74 24.47 -2.58
N TYR A 83 29.92 25.51 -2.40
CA TYR A 83 30.33 26.74 -1.70
C TYR A 83 30.20 26.63 -0.17
N LEU A 84 29.10 26.09 0.34
CA LEU A 84 28.87 25.86 1.77
C LEU A 84 29.94 24.95 2.38
N SER A 85 30.37 23.91 1.65
CA SER A 85 31.45 23.04 2.11
C SER A 85 32.82 23.72 2.19
N LYS A 86 33.05 24.81 1.44
CA LYS A 86 34.26 25.65 1.60
C LYS A 86 34.18 26.52 2.85
N LEU A 87 32.96 26.96 3.21
CA LEU A 87 32.70 27.76 4.41
C LEU A 87 32.77 26.91 5.68
N ALA A 88 32.29 25.66 5.61
CA ALA A 88 32.29 24.68 6.68
C ALA A 88 33.66 23.99 6.90
N ARG A 89 34.78 24.63 6.53
CA ARG A 89 36.13 24.12 6.78
C ARG A 89 36.42 24.09 8.29
N MET A 90 35.98 23.03 8.96
CA MET A 90 36.33 22.77 10.36
C MET A 90 37.77 22.23 10.43
N PRO A 91 38.69 22.87 11.17
CA PRO A 91 40.03 22.34 11.38
C PRO A 91 39.97 21.03 12.19
N GLY A 92 40.59 19.95 11.70
CA GLY A 92 40.80 18.69 12.44
C GLY A 92 40.06 17.43 11.97
N LEU A 93 39.21 17.48 10.92
CA LEU A 93 38.36 16.33 10.55
C LEU A 93 38.54 15.84 9.10
N ASN A 94 39.74 15.93 8.53
CA ASN A 94 39.95 15.56 7.13
C ASN A 94 39.73 14.06 6.86
N MET A 95 40.13 13.18 7.79
CA MET A 95 39.92 11.73 7.64
C MET A 95 38.50 11.33 8.02
N SER A 96 37.97 11.83 9.14
CA SER A 96 36.62 11.50 9.60
C SER A 96 35.55 11.99 8.64
N ASN A 97 35.67 13.21 8.08
CA ASN A 97 34.71 13.70 7.08
C ASN A 97 34.69 12.82 5.82
N ARG A 98 35.84 12.29 5.39
CA ARG A 98 35.93 11.38 4.24
C ARG A 98 35.38 10.00 4.57
N LEU A 99 35.70 9.46 5.74
CA LEU A 99 35.20 8.18 6.22
C LEU A 99 33.68 8.21 6.36
N PHE A 100 33.14 9.18 7.10
CA PHE A 100 31.69 9.33 7.24
C PHE A 100 31.02 9.66 5.91
N GLY A 101 31.70 10.39 5.00
CA GLY A 101 31.19 10.60 3.64
C GLY A 101 31.07 9.31 2.84
N ALA A 102 32.06 8.42 2.93
CA ALA A 102 32.03 7.11 2.28
C ALA A 102 30.93 6.20 2.88
N VAL A 103 30.83 6.16 4.21
CA VAL A 103 29.79 5.40 4.93
C VAL A 103 28.40 5.92 4.58
N PHE A 104 28.21 7.25 4.57
CA PHE A 104 26.95 7.88 4.23
C PHE A 104 26.55 7.61 2.78
N ALA A 105 27.49 7.78 1.83
CA ALA A 105 27.25 7.48 0.42
C ALA A 105 26.90 6.01 0.18
N LEU A 106 27.58 5.08 0.87
CA LEU A 106 27.25 3.66 0.80
C LEU A 106 25.87 3.36 1.41
N SER A 107 25.56 3.91 2.58
CA SER A 107 24.27 3.72 3.24
C SER A 107 23.12 4.18 2.35
N TRP A 108 23.28 5.36 1.74
CA TRP A 108 22.31 5.89 0.78
C TRP A 108 22.21 5.04 -0.49
N ALA A 109 23.34 4.58 -1.02
CA ALA A 109 23.37 3.70 -2.19
C ALA A 109 22.62 2.39 -1.96
N LEU A 110 22.85 1.77 -0.80
CA LEU A 110 22.19 0.53 -0.40
C LEU A 110 20.69 0.74 -0.23
N PHE A 111 20.28 1.86 0.40
CA PHE A 111 18.87 2.23 0.53
C PHE A 111 18.20 2.38 -0.85
N LEU A 112 18.79 3.17 -1.75
CA LEU A 112 18.24 3.40 -3.08
C LEU A 112 18.20 2.12 -3.91
N ALA A 113 19.27 1.30 -3.86
CA ALA A 113 19.32 0.03 -4.55
C ALA A 113 18.24 -0.94 -4.04
N THR A 114 18.04 -1.00 -2.72
CA THR A 114 16.96 -1.79 -2.10
C THR A 114 15.60 -1.33 -2.62
N MET A 115 15.32 -0.02 -2.57
CA MET A 115 14.05 0.55 -3.03
C MET A 115 13.79 0.25 -4.52
N VAL A 116 14.80 0.44 -5.37
CA VAL A 116 14.68 0.17 -6.81
C VAL A 116 14.49 -1.31 -7.09
N LEU A 117 15.24 -2.20 -6.44
CA LEU A 117 15.10 -3.64 -6.62
C LEU A 117 13.74 -4.14 -6.13
N SER A 118 13.25 -3.63 -5.01
CA SER A 118 11.90 -3.94 -4.52
C SER A 118 10.82 -3.48 -5.50
N LEU A 119 10.94 -2.26 -6.07
CA LEU A 119 10.00 -1.79 -7.10
C LEU A 119 10.07 -2.63 -8.38
N LEU A 120 11.27 -3.01 -8.81
CA LEU A 120 11.47 -3.81 -10.02
C LEU A 120 10.81 -5.19 -9.91
N ARG A 121 10.76 -5.79 -8.72
CA ARG A 121 10.05 -7.07 -8.50
C ARG A 121 8.53 -6.96 -8.60
N VAL A 122 7.97 -5.76 -8.39
CA VAL A 122 6.52 -5.51 -8.48
C VAL A 122 6.09 -5.21 -9.92
N LEU A 123 7.02 -4.77 -10.77
CA LEU A 123 6.72 -4.44 -12.16
C LEU A 123 6.71 -5.70 -13.04
N PRO A 124 5.84 -5.78 -14.07
CA PRO A 124 5.84 -6.89 -15.02
C PRO A 124 7.07 -6.79 -15.94
N LEU A 125 8.19 -7.36 -15.50
CA LEU A 125 9.45 -7.35 -16.21
C LEU A 125 9.53 -8.50 -17.23
N PRO A 126 10.32 -8.35 -18.31
CA PRO A 126 10.68 -9.48 -19.16
C PRO A 126 11.43 -10.55 -18.34
N GLY A 127 11.11 -11.83 -18.53
CA GLY A 127 11.66 -12.92 -17.70
C GLY A 127 13.19 -12.96 -17.57
N SER A 128 13.92 -12.51 -18.61
CA SER A 128 15.39 -12.41 -18.54
C SER A 128 15.92 -11.43 -17.49
N MET A 129 15.14 -10.42 -17.12
CA MET A 129 15.47 -9.43 -16.09
C MET A 129 15.07 -9.92 -14.70
N GLU A 130 13.95 -10.63 -14.59
CA GLU A 130 13.50 -11.32 -13.38
C GLU A 130 14.52 -12.40 -12.95
N ASP A 131 14.90 -13.29 -13.88
CA ASP A 131 15.94 -14.30 -13.67
C ASP A 131 17.27 -13.67 -13.20
N SER A 132 17.63 -12.52 -13.77
CA SER A 132 18.87 -11.81 -13.40
C SER A 132 18.84 -11.21 -11.98
N ILE A 133 17.65 -10.86 -11.48
CA ILE A 133 17.45 -10.34 -10.11
C ILE A 133 17.43 -11.51 -9.12
N ASP A 134 16.76 -12.61 -9.45
CA ASP A 134 16.61 -13.74 -8.54
C ASP A 134 17.88 -14.58 -8.40
N ASP A 135 18.68 -14.69 -9.47
CA ASP A 135 20.01 -15.32 -9.41
C ASP A 135 21.07 -14.45 -8.69
N SER A 136 20.76 -13.17 -8.41
CA SER A 136 21.71 -12.23 -7.80
C SER A 136 21.73 -12.36 -6.28
N ARG A 137 22.89 -12.75 -5.74
CA ARG A 137 23.09 -12.85 -4.28
C ARG A 137 22.99 -11.48 -3.61
N VAL A 138 23.52 -10.45 -4.27
CA VAL A 138 23.49 -9.09 -3.74
C VAL A 138 22.08 -8.53 -3.78
N ALA A 139 21.34 -8.74 -4.87
CA ALA A 139 19.95 -8.27 -4.96
C ALA A 139 19.06 -8.98 -3.94
N SER A 140 19.17 -10.31 -3.84
CA SER A 140 18.46 -11.12 -2.84
C SER A 140 18.77 -10.67 -1.41
N ALA A 141 20.05 -10.44 -1.08
CA ALA A 141 20.43 -9.94 0.24
C ALA A 141 19.91 -8.52 0.54
N LEU A 142 19.80 -7.64 -0.47
CA LEU A 142 19.29 -6.28 -0.26
C LEU A 142 17.78 -6.23 -0.08
N THR A 143 17.05 -7.11 -0.76
CA THR A 143 15.60 -7.22 -0.65
C THR A 143 15.14 -8.13 0.49
N ASP A 144 16.08 -8.83 1.15
CA ASP A 144 15.81 -9.61 2.35
C ASP A 144 15.34 -8.69 3.51
N PRO A 145 14.16 -8.96 4.09
CA PRO A 145 13.64 -8.22 5.24
C PRO A 145 14.57 -8.22 6.46
N ASP A 146 15.40 -9.26 6.64
CA ASP A 146 16.31 -9.39 7.78
C ASP A 146 17.65 -8.67 7.60
N PHE A 147 17.88 -8.10 6.41
CA PHE A 147 19.13 -7.42 6.10
C PHE A 147 19.29 -6.09 6.86
N VAL A 148 20.53 -5.67 7.06
CA VAL A 148 20.87 -4.52 7.91
C VAL A 148 20.26 -3.20 7.44
N THR A 149 19.98 -3.06 6.14
CA THR A 149 19.32 -1.88 5.58
C THR A 149 17.88 -1.74 6.08
N HIS A 150 17.10 -2.82 6.07
CA HIS A 150 15.74 -2.86 6.60
C HIS A 150 15.71 -2.63 8.11
N ARG A 151 16.68 -3.20 8.86
CA ARG A 151 16.80 -2.97 10.32
C ARG A 151 17.21 -1.55 10.70
N ALA A 152 18.12 -0.94 9.94
CA ALA A 152 18.51 0.45 10.17
C ALA A 152 17.38 1.42 9.79
N PHE A 153 16.63 1.09 8.75
CA PHE A 153 15.46 1.86 8.34
C PHE A 153 14.35 1.76 9.40
N SER A 154 13.96 0.57 9.86
CA SER A 154 12.98 0.37 10.96
C SER A 154 13.39 1.09 12.24
N ALA A 155 14.67 1.08 12.60
CA ALA A 155 15.16 1.78 13.78
C ALA A 155 15.06 3.32 13.67
N ILE A 156 15.09 3.88 12.45
CA ILE A 156 15.03 5.34 12.20
C ILE A 156 13.60 5.81 11.92
N SER A 157 12.82 5.04 11.16
CA SER A 157 11.43 5.32 10.84
C SER A 157 10.47 4.88 11.95
N GLY A 158 10.97 4.11 12.93
CA GLY A 158 10.16 3.47 13.94
C GLY A 158 9.50 2.19 13.40
N ASP A 159 9.39 1.18 14.26
CA ASP A 159 8.58 -0.01 13.99
C ASP A 159 7.14 0.36 13.64
N GLU A 160 6.65 1.55 13.98
CA GLU A 160 5.34 2.05 13.56
C GLU A 160 5.28 2.47 12.10
N ILE A 161 6.30 3.09 11.48
CA ILE A 161 6.21 3.40 10.04
C ILE A 161 6.43 2.12 9.25
N ILE A 162 7.34 1.24 9.63
CA ILE A 162 7.49 -0.04 8.91
C ILE A 162 6.35 -0.99 9.24
N SER A 163 5.79 -1.06 10.44
CA SER A 163 4.58 -1.87 10.70
C SER A 163 3.34 -1.22 10.15
N ASN A 164 3.20 0.12 10.08
CA ASN A 164 2.11 0.76 9.36
C ASN A 164 2.33 0.72 7.85
N LEU A 165 3.57 0.68 7.34
CA LEU A 165 3.89 0.57 5.92
C LEU A 165 3.95 -0.88 5.46
N LEU A 166 4.19 -1.85 6.33
CA LEU A 166 4.00 -3.28 6.14
C LEU A 166 2.54 -3.63 6.37
N ASN A 167 1.82 -3.01 7.32
CA ASN A 167 0.36 -3.07 7.40
C ASN A 167 -0.26 -2.33 6.22
N LEU A 168 0.35 -1.27 5.67
CA LEU A 168 -0.07 -0.61 4.42
C LEU A 168 0.47 -1.32 3.19
N GLN A 169 1.48 -2.19 3.24
CA GLN A 169 1.94 -2.99 2.09
C GLN A 169 1.18 -4.31 2.05
N ASP A 170 0.76 -4.78 3.21
CA ASP A 170 -0.30 -5.75 3.40
C ASP A 170 -1.62 -5.11 2.93
N VAL A 171 -2.03 -3.93 3.40
CA VAL A 171 -3.31 -3.28 3.03
C VAL A 171 -3.33 -2.60 1.65
N LEU A 172 -2.20 -2.16 1.08
CA LEU A 172 -2.14 -1.45 -0.22
C LEU A 172 -1.35 -2.20 -1.30
N GLY A 173 -0.59 -3.23 -0.96
CA GLY A 173 0.19 -4.00 -1.94
C GLY A 173 -0.63 -5.08 -2.62
N GLU A 174 -1.51 -5.76 -1.87
CA GLU A 174 -2.35 -6.83 -2.44
C GLU A 174 -3.54 -7.32 -1.57
N ARG A 175 -3.77 -6.89 -0.33
CA ARG A 175 -4.72 -7.60 0.55
C ARG A 175 -6.14 -7.03 0.58
N SER A 176 -7.08 -7.87 0.18
CA SER A 176 -8.31 -8.05 0.94
C SER A 176 -7.97 -8.74 2.28
N VAL A 177 -8.49 -8.22 3.39
CA VAL A 177 -8.50 -8.93 4.68
C VAL A 177 -9.79 -9.73 4.73
N ILE A 178 -9.64 -11.05 4.76
CA ILE A 178 -10.72 -12.04 4.84
C ILE A 178 -10.56 -12.72 6.21
N LEU A 179 -11.57 -12.62 7.07
CA LEU A 179 -11.52 -13.21 8.41
C LEU A 179 -12.18 -14.57 8.42
N ASP A 180 -11.50 -15.59 8.92
CA ASP A 180 -12.12 -16.88 9.21
C ASP A 180 -12.91 -16.82 10.55
N GLU A 181 -13.78 -17.82 10.80
CA GLU A 181 -14.87 -17.77 11.81
C GLU A 181 -14.46 -17.32 13.24
N ASP A 182 -13.23 -17.62 13.68
CA ASP A 182 -12.76 -17.37 15.05
C ASP A 182 -11.83 -16.14 15.21
N ASP A 183 -11.47 -15.47 14.11
CA ASP A 183 -10.49 -14.40 14.15
C ASP A 183 -11.12 -13.02 14.45
N ARG A 184 -10.35 -12.19 15.15
CA ARG A 184 -10.70 -10.80 15.47
C ARG A 184 -9.50 -9.90 15.27
N ILE A 185 -9.71 -8.84 14.48
CA ILE A 185 -8.74 -7.77 14.30
C ILE A 185 -9.29 -6.52 14.99
N GLU A 186 -8.43 -5.83 15.74
CA GLU A 186 -8.76 -4.54 16.36
C GLU A 186 -8.01 -3.41 15.66
N PHE A 187 -8.66 -2.27 15.51
CA PHE A 187 -8.11 -1.06 14.91
C PHE A 187 -8.71 0.18 15.58
N GLU A 188 -8.15 1.36 15.31
CA GLU A 188 -8.67 2.62 15.88
C GLU A 188 -10.11 2.88 15.41
N PRO A 189 -11.08 3.10 16.32
CA PRO A 189 -12.46 3.40 15.95
C PRO A 189 -12.58 4.60 15.00
N VAL A 190 -13.42 4.47 13.97
CA VAL A 190 -13.63 5.53 12.96
C VAL A 190 -14.92 6.30 13.26
N PRO A 191 -14.89 7.66 13.27
CA PRO A 191 -16.10 8.46 13.43
C PRO A 191 -17.16 8.14 12.37
N ILE A 192 -18.43 8.04 12.78
CA ILE A 192 -19.54 7.65 11.88
C ILE A 192 -19.68 8.64 10.72
N GLU A 193 -19.30 9.91 10.94
CA GLU A 193 -19.34 10.97 9.93
C GLU A 193 -18.37 10.74 8.76
N GLU A 194 -17.34 9.91 8.96
CA GLU A 194 -16.38 9.52 7.92
C GLU A 194 -16.80 8.26 7.16
N LEU A 195 -17.89 7.61 7.59
CA LEU A 195 -18.40 6.39 6.99
C LEU A 195 -19.51 6.69 5.98
N ALA A 196 -19.40 6.09 4.80
CA ALA A 196 -20.42 6.21 3.76
C ALA A 196 -20.93 4.83 3.34
N GLU A 197 -22.25 4.66 3.27
CA GLU A 197 -22.83 3.50 2.58
C GLU A 197 -22.48 3.58 1.09
N ALA A 198 -22.06 2.45 0.53
CA ALA A 198 -21.66 2.33 -0.87
C ALA A 198 -22.56 1.33 -1.61
N PRO A 199 -23.82 1.70 -1.93
CA PRO A 199 -24.78 0.79 -2.55
C PRO A 199 -24.29 0.29 -3.92
N ASP A 200 -23.59 1.12 -4.68
CA ASP A 200 -23.03 0.72 -5.98
C ASP A 200 -21.98 -0.40 -5.82
N ALA A 201 -21.14 -0.33 -4.78
CA ALA A 201 -20.17 -1.38 -4.46
C ALA A 201 -20.85 -2.68 -4.01
N ALA A 202 -21.90 -2.58 -3.18
CA ALA A 202 -22.67 -3.74 -2.76
C ALA A 202 -23.37 -4.41 -3.94
N GLN A 203 -23.87 -3.63 -4.90
CA GLN A 203 -24.48 -4.12 -6.14
C GLN A 203 -23.47 -4.84 -7.03
N GLU A 204 -22.27 -4.28 -7.22
CA GLU A 204 -21.20 -4.93 -7.98
C GLU A 204 -20.80 -6.28 -7.36
N ILE A 205 -20.64 -6.33 -6.03
CA ILE A 205 -20.31 -7.57 -5.31
C ILE A 205 -21.44 -8.61 -5.43
N PHE A 206 -22.70 -8.18 -5.40
CA PHE A 206 -23.85 -9.06 -5.63
C PHE A 206 -23.85 -9.68 -7.02
N GLU A 207 -23.51 -8.90 -8.04
CA GLU A 207 -23.42 -9.38 -9.43
C GLU A 207 -22.28 -10.39 -9.60
N LEU A 208 -21.09 -10.08 -9.07
CA LEU A 208 -19.94 -10.98 -9.09
C LEU A 208 -20.23 -12.29 -8.35
N LEU A 209 -20.86 -12.22 -7.17
CA LEU A 209 -21.26 -13.39 -6.40
C LEU A 209 -22.19 -14.31 -7.20
N ASN A 210 -23.21 -13.75 -7.85
CA ASN A 210 -24.15 -14.55 -8.62
C ASN A 210 -23.54 -15.09 -9.91
N LEU A 211 -22.60 -14.36 -10.52
CA LEU A 211 -21.81 -14.87 -11.65
C LEU A 211 -21.01 -16.11 -11.23
N ALA A 212 -20.30 -16.05 -10.09
CA ALA A 212 -19.54 -17.18 -9.56
C ALA A 212 -20.44 -18.40 -9.26
N ARG A 213 -21.66 -18.20 -8.76
CA ARG A 213 -22.63 -19.30 -8.55
C ARG A 213 -23.05 -19.94 -9.87
N ILE A 214 -23.34 -19.14 -10.89
CA ILE A 214 -23.72 -19.64 -12.22
C ILE A 214 -22.58 -20.46 -12.84
N GLU A 215 -21.33 -20.02 -12.69
CA GLU A 215 -20.16 -20.72 -13.22
C GLU A 215 -19.98 -22.13 -12.65
N VAL A 216 -20.39 -22.35 -11.40
CA VAL A 216 -20.34 -23.68 -10.74
C VAL A 216 -21.65 -24.46 -10.87
N GLY A 217 -22.64 -23.94 -11.59
CA GLY A 217 -23.92 -24.60 -11.85
C GLY A 217 -24.97 -24.44 -10.75
N GLU A 218 -24.78 -23.47 -9.85
CA GLU A 218 -25.74 -23.15 -8.77
C GLU A 218 -26.71 -22.04 -9.18
N ASP A 219 -27.93 -22.09 -8.65
CA ASP A 219 -28.94 -21.05 -8.88
C ASP A 219 -28.48 -19.70 -8.28
N PRO A 220 -28.74 -18.56 -8.95
CA PRO A 220 -28.43 -17.24 -8.38
C PRO A 220 -29.28 -16.98 -7.12
N LEU A 221 -28.69 -16.28 -6.14
CA LEU A 221 -29.37 -15.84 -4.93
C LEU A 221 -30.24 -14.62 -5.20
N ALA A 222 -31.42 -14.60 -4.57
CA ALA A 222 -32.27 -13.42 -4.56
C ALA A 222 -31.76 -12.37 -3.56
N PHE A 223 -31.72 -11.11 -3.96
CA PHE A 223 -31.38 -10.04 -3.03
C PHE A 223 -32.47 -9.89 -1.95
N SER A 224 -32.05 -9.70 -0.69
CA SER A 224 -32.94 -9.47 0.45
C SER A 224 -32.58 -8.20 1.19
N GLU A 225 -33.48 -7.21 1.12
CA GLU A 225 -33.32 -5.92 1.81
C GLU A 225 -33.22 -6.08 3.33
N GLY A 226 -34.00 -6.99 3.92
CA GLY A 226 -33.93 -7.26 5.36
C GLY A 226 -32.55 -7.76 5.81
N LEU A 227 -31.94 -8.67 5.05
CA LEU A 227 -30.59 -9.15 5.32
C LEU A 227 -29.54 -8.07 5.05
N ALA A 228 -29.76 -7.22 4.04
CA ALA A 228 -28.88 -6.09 3.75
C ALA A 228 -28.88 -5.07 4.91
N ASN A 229 -30.02 -4.81 5.54
CA ASN A 229 -30.10 -3.95 6.72
C ASN A 229 -29.33 -4.54 7.91
N VAL A 230 -29.38 -5.86 8.12
CA VAL A 230 -28.55 -6.55 9.12
C VAL A 230 -27.06 -6.38 8.81
N ALA A 231 -26.68 -6.57 7.54
CA ALA A 231 -25.31 -6.41 7.06
C ALA A 231 -24.80 -4.97 7.25
N ILE A 232 -25.62 -3.94 6.94
CA ILE A 232 -25.29 -2.51 7.12
C ILE A 232 -25.00 -2.22 8.59
N GLY A 233 -25.85 -2.72 9.49
CA GLY A 233 -25.68 -2.52 10.92
C GLY A 233 -24.36 -3.07 11.43
N HIS A 234 -24.01 -4.30 11.03
CA HIS A 234 -22.76 -4.94 11.46
C HIS A 234 -21.52 -4.29 10.83
N ALA A 235 -21.55 -3.99 9.53
CA ALA A 235 -20.46 -3.30 8.83
C ALA A 235 -20.17 -1.92 9.44
N ARG A 236 -21.22 -1.14 9.75
CA ARG A 236 -21.04 0.16 10.40
C ARG A 236 -20.51 0.01 11.82
N ALA A 237 -20.99 -0.98 12.57
CA ALA A 237 -20.55 -1.22 13.95
C ALA A 237 -19.09 -1.65 14.03
N MET A 238 -18.62 -2.48 13.09
CA MET A 238 -17.22 -2.89 12.99
C MET A 238 -16.29 -1.68 12.81
N TYR A 239 -16.60 -0.81 11.84
CA TYR A 239 -15.85 0.43 11.64
C TYR A 239 -15.92 1.39 12.85
N ALA A 240 -17.13 1.65 13.34
CA ALA A 240 -17.37 2.66 14.37
C ALA A 240 -16.80 2.26 15.74
N ASN A 241 -16.62 0.97 16.00
CA ASN A 241 -16.10 0.46 17.27
C ASN A 241 -14.69 -0.12 17.15
N GLY A 242 -14.04 -0.04 15.99
CA GLY A 242 -12.64 -0.42 15.85
C GLY A 242 -12.38 -1.93 15.87
N TYR A 243 -13.27 -2.75 15.28
CA TYR A 243 -13.07 -4.19 15.21
C TYR A 243 -13.51 -4.78 13.87
N PHE A 244 -12.90 -5.89 13.47
CA PHE A 244 -13.33 -6.73 12.35
C PHE A 244 -13.49 -8.16 12.90
N SER A 245 -14.71 -8.69 12.92
CA SER A 245 -15.04 -10.03 13.44
C SER A 245 -16.49 -10.43 13.12
N HIS A 246 -16.75 -11.73 12.98
CA HIS A 246 -18.09 -12.31 12.84
C HIS A 246 -18.98 -12.09 14.08
N VAL A 247 -18.37 -12.13 15.26
CA VAL A 247 -19.07 -11.97 16.53
C VAL A 247 -18.98 -10.51 16.99
N SER A 248 -20.13 -9.84 17.02
CA SER A 248 -20.20 -8.50 17.60
C SER A 248 -20.17 -8.59 19.12
N PRO A 249 -19.36 -7.77 19.82
CA PRO A 249 -19.41 -7.67 21.28
C PRO A 249 -20.73 -7.09 21.80
N VAL A 250 -21.55 -6.48 20.94
CA VAL A 250 -22.82 -5.83 21.29
C VAL A 250 -24.01 -6.62 20.78
N THR A 251 -23.99 -7.03 19.52
CA THR A 251 -25.15 -7.64 18.83
C THR A 251 -25.01 -9.16 18.62
N GLY A 252 -23.93 -9.77 19.12
CA GLY A 252 -23.74 -11.22 19.10
C GLY A 252 -23.35 -11.78 17.73
N THR A 253 -23.70 -13.04 17.50
CA THR A 253 -23.45 -13.79 16.28
C THR A 253 -24.36 -13.34 15.13
N ILE A 254 -24.12 -13.82 13.91
CA ILE A 254 -25.04 -13.53 12.79
C ILE A 254 -26.48 -14.03 13.07
N GLY A 255 -26.63 -15.17 13.76
CA GLY A 255 -27.95 -15.68 14.16
C GLY A 255 -28.69 -14.69 15.06
N ASP A 256 -28.01 -14.19 16.10
CA ASP A 256 -28.58 -13.20 17.02
C ASP A 256 -29.04 -11.93 16.28
N ARG A 257 -28.23 -11.46 15.32
CA ARG A 257 -28.54 -10.26 14.51
C ARG A 257 -29.74 -10.47 13.59
N VAL A 258 -29.86 -11.65 12.96
CA VAL A 258 -30.97 -11.98 12.05
C VAL A 258 -32.27 -12.27 12.82
N ASP A 259 -32.17 -12.94 13.97
CA ASP A 259 -33.29 -13.18 14.89
C ASP A 259 -33.83 -11.87 15.46
N ALA A 260 -32.95 -10.95 15.87
CA ALA A 260 -33.34 -9.61 16.34
C ALA A 260 -34.07 -8.79 15.26
N ALA A 261 -33.75 -9.02 13.98
CA ALA A 261 -34.44 -8.42 12.84
C ALA A 261 -35.78 -9.10 12.50
N GLY A 262 -36.14 -10.20 13.17
CA GLY A 262 -37.37 -10.95 12.94
C GLY A 262 -37.42 -11.67 11.59
N ILE A 263 -36.26 -11.97 11.00
CA ILE A 263 -36.17 -12.58 9.67
C ILE A 263 -36.12 -14.11 9.82
N PRO A 264 -37.11 -14.87 9.31
CA PRO A 264 -37.08 -16.32 9.42
C PRO A 264 -36.03 -16.92 8.47
N TYR A 265 -35.30 -17.91 8.98
CA TYR A 265 -34.33 -18.71 8.24
C TYR A 265 -34.28 -20.15 8.77
N ARG A 266 -33.86 -21.10 7.93
CA ARG A 266 -33.47 -22.46 8.37
C ARG A 266 -31.96 -22.59 8.53
N LEU A 267 -31.24 -21.86 7.68
CA LEU A 267 -29.80 -21.73 7.72
C LEU A 267 -29.43 -20.27 7.46
N VAL A 268 -28.44 -19.77 8.18
CA VAL A 268 -27.85 -18.45 7.98
C VAL A 268 -26.34 -18.60 7.87
N GLY A 269 -25.72 -17.77 7.04
CA GLY A 269 -24.26 -17.70 6.90
C GLY A 269 -23.81 -16.25 6.78
N GLU A 270 -22.54 -16.00 7.06
CA GLU A 270 -21.92 -14.69 6.93
C GLU A 270 -20.56 -14.79 6.25
N ASN A 271 -20.28 -13.85 5.35
CA ASN A 271 -18.94 -13.59 4.86
C ASN A 271 -18.54 -12.16 5.18
N LEU A 272 -17.29 -11.96 5.58
CA LEU A 272 -16.72 -10.65 5.87
C LEU A 272 -15.51 -10.38 4.99
N ALA A 273 -15.38 -9.14 4.51
CA ALA A 273 -14.19 -8.69 3.81
C ALA A 273 -13.89 -7.22 4.10
N LEU A 274 -12.61 -6.86 4.09
CA LEU A 274 -12.15 -5.48 4.07
C LEU A 274 -11.15 -5.31 2.93
N ALA A 275 -11.47 -4.51 1.91
CA ALA A 275 -10.58 -4.30 0.76
C ALA A 275 -10.78 -2.92 0.09
N VAL A 276 -9.86 -2.52 -0.79
CA VAL A 276 -9.88 -1.19 -1.42
C VAL A 276 -10.92 -1.10 -2.55
N THR A 277 -11.18 -2.21 -3.26
CA THR A 277 -12.15 -2.26 -4.36
C THR A 277 -13.19 -3.39 -4.19
N PRO A 278 -14.39 -3.25 -4.79
CA PRO A 278 -15.40 -4.32 -4.80
C PRO A 278 -14.90 -5.62 -5.43
N SER A 279 -14.09 -5.53 -6.49
CA SER A 279 -13.47 -6.71 -7.12
C SER A 279 -12.54 -7.47 -6.15
N GLN A 280 -11.69 -6.75 -5.41
CA GLN A 280 -10.80 -7.37 -4.42
C GLN A 280 -11.57 -8.04 -3.28
N VAL A 281 -12.72 -7.48 -2.89
CA VAL A 281 -13.63 -8.14 -1.93
C VAL A 281 -14.09 -9.48 -2.48
N HIS A 282 -14.59 -9.51 -3.72
CA HIS A 282 -15.06 -10.74 -4.33
C HIS A 282 -13.94 -11.78 -4.47
N ASP A 283 -12.80 -11.39 -5.04
CA ASP A 283 -11.66 -12.29 -5.29
C ASP A 283 -11.11 -12.87 -3.97
N GLY A 284 -11.03 -12.05 -2.91
CA GLY A 284 -10.62 -12.50 -1.59
C GLY A 284 -11.57 -13.53 -0.98
N LEU A 285 -12.88 -13.29 -1.08
CA LEU A 285 -13.89 -14.23 -0.59
C LEU A 285 -13.89 -15.55 -1.39
N MET A 286 -13.64 -15.50 -2.70
CA MET A 286 -13.52 -16.69 -3.54
C MET A 286 -12.24 -17.49 -3.26
N GLY A 287 -11.16 -16.80 -2.84
CA GLY A 287 -9.88 -17.41 -2.47
C GLY A 287 -9.87 -18.10 -1.11
N SER A 288 -10.81 -17.79 -0.20
CA SER A 288 -10.92 -18.44 1.12
C SER A 288 -11.91 -19.61 1.07
N PRO A 289 -11.50 -20.85 1.41
CA PRO A 289 -12.36 -22.02 1.35
C PRO A 289 -13.69 -21.90 2.12
N GLY A 290 -13.68 -21.32 3.33
CA GLY A 290 -14.89 -21.18 4.14
C GLY A 290 -15.89 -20.18 3.55
N HIS A 291 -15.39 -19.05 3.07
CA HIS A 291 -16.21 -18.02 2.43
C HIS A 291 -16.76 -18.48 1.08
N TYR A 292 -15.94 -19.18 0.30
CA TYR A 292 -16.34 -19.81 -0.94
C TYR A 292 -17.48 -20.81 -0.70
N GLU A 293 -17.38 -21.66 0.35
CA GLU A 293 -18.44 -22.61 0.70
C GLU A 293 -19.78 -21.91 0.93
N ASN A 294 -19.79 -20.74 1.59
CA ASN A 294 -21.00 -19.95 1.74
C ASN A 294 -21.53 -19.42 0.41
N ILE A 295 -20.66 -18.89 -0.46
CA ILE A 295 -21.04 -18.35 -1.77
C ILE A 295 -21.70 -19.42 -2.63
N VAL A 296 -21.15 -20.65 -2.67
CA VAL A 296 -21.66 -21.72 -3.55
C VAL A 296 -22.61 -22.68 -2.84
N ARG A 297 -23.00 -22.43 -1.58
CA ARG A 297 -23.88 -23.35 -0.85
C ARG A 297 -25.24 -23.50 -1.55
N PRO A 298 -25.68 -24.72 -1.90
CA PRO A 298 -26.95 -24.93 -2.62
C PRO A 298 -28.20 -24.63 -1.78
N THR A 299 -28.07 -24.68 -0.46
CA THR A 299 -29.18 -24.46 0.46
C THR A 299 -29.53 -22.98 0.64
N PHE A 300 -28.60 -22.06 0.36
CA PHE A 300 -28.90 -20.64 0.41
C PHE A 300 -29.73 -20.20 -0.80
N ARG A 301 -30.70 -19.31 -0.56
CA ARG A 301 -31.64 -18.80 -1.58
C ARG A 301 -31.69 -17.28 -1.63
N ARG A 302 -31.29 -16.61 -0.54
CA ARG A 302 -31.29 -15.16 -0.42
C ARG A 302 -29.97 -14.67 0.12
N VAL A 303 -29.57 -13.47 -0.29
CA VAL A 303 -28.41 -12.77 0.26
C VAL A 303 -28.73 -11.29 0.47
N GLY A 304 -28.23 -10.72 1.56
CA GLY A 304 -28.14 -9.28 1.75
C GLY A 304 -26.68 -8.88 1.81
N ILE A 305 -26.30 -7.83 1.10
CA ILE A 305 -24.90 -7.36 1.03
C ILE A 305 -24.87 -5.89 1.43
N ALA A 306 -23.92 -5.56 2.30
CA ALA A 306 -23.62 -4.18 2.65
C ALA A 306 -22.15 -3.88 2.38
N ALA A 307 -21.88 -2.67 1.88
CA ALA A 307 -20.53 -2.13 1.76
C ALA A 307 -20.51 -0.75 2.45
N ILE A 308 -19.65 -0.59 3.45
CA ILE A 308 -19.39 0.69 4.12
C ILE A 308 -18.00 1.14 3.74
N LYS A 309 -17.90 2.32 3.11
CA LYS A 309 -16.63 2.96 2.77
C LYS A 309 -16.13 3.77 3.96
N GLY A 310 -14.90 3.51 4.38
CA GLY A 310 -14.18 4.27 5.41
C GLY A 310 -12.69 4.42 5.05
N PRO A 311 -11.88 4.94 5.98
CA PRO A 311 -10.45 5.17 5.75
C PRO A 311 -9.63 3.92 5.41
N LEU A 312 -10.11 2.73 5.82
CA LEU A 312 -9.45 1.44 5.57
C LEU A 312 -9.96 0.75 4.28
N GLY A 313 -10.90 1.35 3.54
CA GLY A 313 -11.51 0.77 2.34
C GLY A 313 -12.99 0.42 2.51
N TYR A 314 -13.47 -0.55 1.74
CA TYR A 314 -14.82 -1.10 1.85
C TYR A 314 -14.84 -2.23 2.87
N MET A 315 -15.57 -2.02 3.96
CA MET A 315 -15.96 -3.08 4.87
C MET A 315 -17.26 -3.69 4.39
N VAL A 316 -17.18 -4.96 3.99
CA VAL A 316 -18.27 -5.68 3.36
C VAL A 316 -18.74 -6.81 4.24
N VAL A 317 -20.06 -6.92 4.34
CA VAL A 317 -20.75 -8.01 5.03
C VAL A 317 -21.73 -8.62 4.03
N GLN A 318 -21.64 -9.92 3.79
CA GLN A 318 -22.65 -10.70 3.08
C GLN A 318 -23.38 -11.58 4.07
N VAL A 319 -24.71 -11.50 4.11
CA VAL A 319 -25.55 -12.34 4.97
C VAL A 319 -26.41 -13.23 4.08
N PHE A 320 -26.22 -14.53 4.22
CA PHE A 320 -26.92 -15.56 3.44
C PHE A 320 -28.06 -16.16 4.23
N SER A 321 -29.15 -16.54 3.57
CA SER A 321 -30.19 -17.36 4.20
C SER A 321 -30.83 -18.38 3.26
N GLY A 322 -31.27 -19.49 3.83
CA GLY A 322 -31.99 -20.60 3.19
C GLY A 322 -33.19 -21.09 3.97
#